data_AF-A0A497BZ63-F1
#
_entry.id   AF-A0A497BZ63-F1
#
_cell.length_a   1.000
_cell.length_b   1.000
_cell.length_c   1.000
_cell.angle_alpha   90.00
_cell.angle_beta   90.00
_cell.angle_gamma   90.00
#
_symmetry.space_group_name_H-M   'P 1'
#
loop_
_entity.id
_entity.type
_entity.pdbx_description
1 polymer ?
#
loop_
_entity_poly.entity_id
_entity_poly.type
_entity_poly.pdbx_seq_one_letter_code
_entity_poly.pdbx_strand_id
1 'polypeptide(L)'
;MSERTDKVGQRAKEKEQVLPNSPGDEQMRAKWREVVEWGDLHYILHEVWTAFSVFRARLGPARGSFEADERQALLQDWRLCQDRLDALADFAAGVERIGLPLRREGRKLRGERWAVEILALQLLFEDVLKEDDPAPVSLHELAGEFELAYHRHLALADRELRAAGERLQRLSARLLGGTL
;
A
#
# COMPACT_ATOMS: atom_id res chain seq x y z
N MET A 1 17.44 -63.79 -18.79
CA MET A 1 16.30 -62.87 -19.07
C MET A 1 15.97 -62.11 -17.79
N SER A 2 16.48 -60.90 -17.61
CA SER A 2 15.82 -59.80 -16.86
C SER A 2 16.80 -58.61 -16.80
N GLU A 3 16.86 -57.82 -17.87
CA GLU A 3 17.81 -56.69 -17.97
C GLU A 3 17.21 -55.53 -18.80
N ARG A 4 15.88 -55.38 -18.80
CA ARG A 4 15.19 -54.39 -19.66
C ARG A 4 14.26 -53.41 -18.95
N THR A 5 14.15 -53.44 -17.62
CA THR A 5 13.19 -52.57 -16.91
C THR A 5 13.81 -51.37 -16.19
N ASP A 6 15.14 -51.27 -16.06
CA ASP A 6 15.76 -50.15 -15.34
C ASP A 6 16.11 -48.93 -16.20
N LYS A 7 16.11 -49.05 -17.53
CA LYS A 7 16.45 -47.91 -18.42
C LYS A 7 15.28 -46.99 -18.75
N VAL A 8 14.05 -47.36 -18.40
CA VAL A 8 12.85 -46.54 -18.67
C VAL A 8 12.61 -45.54 -17.53
N GLY A 9 12.98 -45.88 -16.29
CA GLY A 9 12.84 -45.00 -15.12
C GLY A 9 13.87 -43.86 -15.04
N GLN A 10 15.02 -43.98 -15.71
CA GLN A 10 16.07 -42.94 -15.70
C GLN A 10 15.89 -41.85 -16.76
N ARG A 11 15.16 -42.11 -17.86
CA ARG A 11 14.90 -41.09 -18.90
C ARG A 11 13.76 -40.11 -18.57
N ALA A 12 12.99 -40.35 -17.51
CA ALA A 12 11.90 -39.48 -17.08
C ALA A 12 12.33 -38.42 -16.04
N LYS A 13 13.56 -38.49 -15.51
CA LYS A 13 14.08 -37.51 -14.53
C LYS A 13 14.97 -36.42 -15.12
N GLU A 14 15.08 -36.36 -16.45
CA GLU A 14 16.00 -35.44 -17.16
C GLU A 14 15.27 -34.36 -17.98
N LYS A 15 13.96 -34.16 -17.74
CA LYS A 15 13.14 -33.17 -18.46
C LYS A 15 12.39 -32.18 -17.57
N GLU A 16 12.96 -31.86 -16.42
CA GLU A 16 12.62 -30.64 -15.72
C GLU A 16 13.91 -29.88 -15.38
N GLN A 17 14.74 -29.69 -16.41
CA GLN A 17 15.52 -28.47 -16.48
C GLN A 17 14.51 -27.34 -16.51
N VAL A 18 14.20 -26.80 -15.33
CA VAL A 18 13.72 -25.44 -15.17
C VAL A 18 14.75 -24.58 -15.88
N LEU A 19 14.50 -24.31 -17.16
CA LEU A 19 15.30 -23.38 -17.96
C LEU A 19 15.43 -22.12 -17.11
N PRO A 20 16.66 -21.64 -16.82
CA PRO A 20 16.80 -20.36 -16.17
C PRO A 20 16.02 -19.36 -17.02
N ASN A 21 15.04 -18.72 -16.40
CA ASN A 21 14.26 -17.67 -17.03
C ASN A 21 15.24 -16.72 -17.73
N SER A 22 14.96 -16.34 -18.98
CA SER A 22 15.87 -15.44 -19.67
C SER A 22 16.00 -14.13 -18.86
N PRO A 23 17.14 -13.43 -18.92
CA PRO A 23 17.29 -12.15 -18.24
C PRO A 23 16.20 -11.13 -18.61
N GLY A 24 15.58 -11.28 -19.78
CA GLY A 24 14.41 -10.51 -20.21
C GLY A 24 13.13 -10.84 -19.44
N ASP A 25 12.87 -12.12 -19.18
CA ASP A 25 11.70 -12.58 -18.43
C ASP A 25 11.76 -12.16 -16.96
N GLU A 26 12.96 -12.18 -16.37
CA GLU A 26 13.14 -11.72 -14.99
C GLU A 26 12.94 -10.22 -14.85
N GLN A 27 13.47 -9.42 -15.78
CA GLN A 27 13.24 -7.98 -15.81
C GLN A 27 11.76 -7.63 -16.02
N MET A 28 11.06 -8.36 -16.91
CA MET A 28 9.63 -8.18 -17.11
C MET A 28 8.83 -8.51 -15.86
N ARG A 29 9.11 -9.63 -15.19
CA ARG A 29 8.43 -10.00 -13.93
C ARG A 29 8.72 -9.02 -12.79
N ALA A 30 9.96 -8.54 -12.68
CA ALA A 30 10.31 -7.54 -11.68
C ALA A 30 9.53 -6.24 -11.92
N LYS A 31 9.44 -5.78 -13.17
CA LYS A 31 8.70 -4.58 -13.53
C LYS A 31 7.19 -4.74 -13.37
N TRP A 32 6.65 -5.90 -13.71
CA TRP A 32 5.24 -6.23 -13.47
C TRP A 32 4.90 -6.15 -11.98
N ARG A 33 5.74 -6.73 -11.10
CA ARG A 33 5.54 -6.64 -9.65
C ARG A 33 5.55 -5.21 -9.13
N GLU A 34 6.42 -4.35 -9.65
CA GLU A 34 6.42 -2.93 -9.29
C GLU A 34 5.12 -2.22 -9.72
N VAL A 35 4.58 -2.54 -10.90
CA VAL A 35 3.27 -2.01 -11.35
C VAL A 35 2.15 -2.47 -10.43
N VAL A 36 2.16 -3.75 -10.04
CA VAL A 36 1.18 -4.31 -9.11
C VAL A 36 1.24 -3.61 -7.75
N GLU A 37 2.42 -3.47 -7.14
CA GLU A 37 2.56 -2.79 -5.85
C GLU A 37 2.10 -1.32 -5.91
N TRP A 38 2.43 -0.57 -6.97
CA TRP A 38 1.93 0.79 -7.12
C TRP A 38 0.41 0.83 -7.31
N GLY A 39 -0.17 -0.14 -8.02
CA GLY A 39 -1.61 -0.29 -8.18
C GLY A 39 -2.32 -0.59 -6.88
N ASP A 40 -1.78 -1.51 -6.08
CA ASP A 40 -2.30 -1.88 -4.76
C ASP A 40 -2.23 -0.69 -3.80
N LEU A 41 -1.11 0.04 -3.77
CA LEU A 41 -0.99 1.27 -2.97
C LEU A 41 -2.05 2.31 -3.38
N HIS A 42 -2.21 2.57 -4.67
CA HIS A 42 -3.23 3.51 -5.15
C HIS A 42 -4.63 3.09 -4.71
N TYR A 43 -4.97 1.81 -4.85
CA TYR A 43 -6.25 1.26 -4.41
C TYR A 43 -6.47 1.44 -2.91
N ILE A 44 -5.51 1.05 -2.07
CA ILE A 44 -5.60 1.16 -0.62
C ILE A 44 -5.74 2.63 -0.19
N LEU A 45 -4.94 3.54 -0.79
CA LEU A 45 -5.06 4.97 -0.52
C LEU A 45 -6.47 5.48 -0.83
N HIS A 46 -7.08 5.04 -1.94
CA HIS A 46 -8.45 5.40 -2.27
C HIS A 46 -9.48 4.87 -1.25
N GLU A 47 -9.31 3.65 -0.74
CA GLU A 47 -10.17 3.11 0.32
C GLU A 47 -10.02 3.90 1.63
N VAL A 48 -8.79 4.24 2.01
CA VAL A 48 -8.49 5.08 3.18
C VAL A 48 -9.20 6.43 3.05
N TRP A 49 -9.11 7.08 1.89
CA TRP A 49 -9.78 8.36 1.66
C TRP A 49 -11.29 8.25 1.67
N THR A 50 -11.85 7.18 1.10
CA THR A 50 -13.28 6.95 1.11
C THR A 50 -13.79 6.86 2.55
N ALA A 51 -13.13 6.09 3.41
CA ALA A 51 -13.46 6.03 4.84
C ALA A 51 -13.25 7.39 5.53
N PHE A 52 -12.12 8.04 5.27
CA PHE A 52 -11.76 9.31 5.88
C PHE A 52 -12.72 10.44 5.50
N SER A 53 -13.25 10.46 4.27
CA SER A 53 -14.20 11.48 3.83
C SER A 53 -15.49 11.49 4.66
N VAL A 54 -15.94 10.31 5.12
CA VAL A 54 -17.11 10.18 6.00
C VAL A 54 -16.79 10.75 7.38
N PHE A 55 -15.65 10.37 7.95
CA PHE A 55 -15.16 10.91 9.22
C PHE A 55 -14.97 12.44 9.15
N ARG A 56 -14.35 12.95 8.08
CA ARG A 56 -14.11 14.37 7.84
C ARG A 56 -15.42 15.15 7.74
N ALA A 57 -16.42 14.61 7.05
CA ALA A 57 -17.73 15.24 6.96
C ALA A 57 -18.41 15.33 8.34
N ARG A 58 -18.25 14.31 9.19
CA ARG A 58 -18.79 14.34 10.56
C ARG A 58 -18.11 15.35 11.46
N LEU A 59 -16.81 15.57 11.31
CA LEU A 59 -16.12 16.64 12.05
C LEU A 59 -16.78 18.01 11.81
N GLY A 60 -17.48 18.19 10.67
CA GLY A 60 -18.20 19.42 10.36
C GLY A 60 -17.25 20.62 10.28
N PRO A 61 -17.68 21.86 10.59
CA PRO A 61 -16.79 22.95 11.00
C PRO A 61 -16.49 22.85 12.49
N ALA A 62 -15.29 23.26 12.93
CA ALA A 62 -14.93 23.29 14.35
C ALA A 62 -15.94 24.11 15.16
N ARG A 63 -16.68 23.44 16.04
CA ARG A 63 -17.59 24.00 17.04
C ARG A 63 -17.05 23.68 18.42
N GLY A 64 -17.62 24.30 19.47
CA GLY A 64 -17.16 24.25 20.87
C GLY A 64 -16.62 22.89 21.34
N SER A 65 -17.46 22.08 21.99
CA SER A 65 -17.15 20.70 22.41
C SER A 65 -18.03 19.73 21.65
N PHE A 66 -17.64 18.45 21.57
CA PHE A 66 -18.51 17.40 21.05
C PHE A 66 -19.51 16.96 22.12
N GLU A 67 -20.77 16.82 21.74
CA GLU A 67 -21.74 16.11 22.56
C GLU A 67 -21.41 14.61 22.60
N ALA A 68 -21.94 13.89 23.59
CA ALA A 68 -21.58 12.47 23.81
C ALA A 68 -21.95 11.56 22.62
N ASP A 69 -23.09 11.82 21.97
CA ASP A 69 -23.55 11.10 20.78
C ASP A 69 -22.71 11.45 19.54
N GLU A 70 -22.34 12.72 19.36
CA GLU A 70 -21.41 13.16 18.32
C GLU A 70 -20.05 12.49 18.46
N ARG A 71 -19.50 12.45 19.68
CA ARG A 71 -18.23 11.76 19.99
C ARG A 71 -18.31 10.27 19.67
N GLN A 72 -19.40 9.61 20.06
CA GLN A 72 -19.59 8.19 19.79
C GLN A 72 -19.66 7.89 18.28
N ALA A 73 -20.37 8.72 17.52
CA ALA A 73 -20.45 8.56 16.07
C ALA A 73 -19.11 8.85 15.38
N LEU A 74 -18.35 9.84 15.87
CA LEU A 74 -17.01 10.15 15.39
C LEU A 74 -16.04 8.98 15.59
N LEU A 75 -16.09 8.34 16.77
CA LEU A 75 -15.29 7.15 17.05
C LEU A 75 -15.67 5.96 16.16
N GLN A 76 -16.95 5.81 15.80
CA GLN A 76 -17.39 4.76 14.88
C GLN A 76 -16.86 4.98 13.47
N ASP A 77 -16.95 6.21 12.95
CA ASP A 77 -16.41 6.54 11.62
C ASP A 77 -14.87 6.44 11.60
N TRP A 78 -14.21 6.80 12.70
CA TRP A 78 -12.76 6.62 12.84
C TRP A 78 -12.34 5.16 12.80
N ARG A 79 -13.09 4.23 13.41
CA ARG A 79 -12.78 2.79 13.36
C ARG A 79 -12.69 2.27 11.93
N LEU A 80 -13.59 2.74 11.05
CA LEU A 80 -13.52 2.38 9.63
C LEU A 80 -12.25 2.92 8.96
N CYS A 81 -11.83 4.15 9.32
CA CYS A 81 -10.57 4.72 8.85
C CYS A 81 -9.38 3.89 9.35
N GLN A 82 -9.41 3.51 10.62
CA GLN A 82 -8.38 2.71 11.26
C GLN A 82 -8.22 1.35 10.57
N ASP A 83 -9.31 0.65 10.28
CA ASP A 83 -9.24 -0.64 9.57
C ASP A 83 -8.54 -0.53 8.20
N ARG A 84 -8.76 0.58 7.48
CA ARG A 84 -8.10 0.85 6.19
C ARG A 84 -6.64 1.27 6.35
N LEU A 85 -6.34 2.03 7.40
CA LEU A 85 -4.96 2.42 7.72
C LEU A 85 -4.13 1.23 8.22
N ASP A 86 -4.74 0.29 8.92
CA ASP A 86 -4.10 -0.97 9.33
C ASP A 86 -3.80 -1.83 8.10
N ALA A 87 -4.71 -1.91 7.12
CA ALA A 87 -4.44 -2.56 5.83
C ALA A 87 -3.30 -1.88 5.05
N LEU A 88 -3.23 -0.53 5.08
CA LEU A 88 -2.11 0.23 4.53
C LEU A 88 -0.80 -0.11 5.24
N ALA A 89 -0.80 -0.25 6.57
CA ALA A 89 0.37 -0.60 7.34
C ALA A 89 0.86 -2.03 7.02
N ASP A 90 -0.06 -2.99 6.90
CA ASP A 90 0.25 -4.37 6.52
C ASP A 90 0.85 -4.44 5.11
N PHE A 91 0.25 -3.73 4.15
CA PHE A 91 0.81 -3.58 2.81
C PHE A 91 2.21 -2.96 2.86
N ALA A 92 2.36 -1.83 3.57
CA ALA A 92 3.63 -1.11 3.69
C ALA A 92 4.73 -1.96 4.34
N ALA A 93 4.40 -2.87 5.26
CA ALA A 93 5.36 -3.79 5.85
C ALA A 93 5.84 -4.88 4.87
N GLY A 94 5.03 -5.17 3.84
CA GLY A 94 5.28 -6.21 2.84
C GLY A 94 5.82 -5.72 1.49
N VAL A 95 5.94 -4.41 1.25
CA VAL A 95 6.43 -3.90 -0.04
C VAL A 95 7.85 -4.36 -0.34
N GLU A 96 8.14 -4.70 -1.59
CA GLU A 96 9.48 -5.12 -2.03
C GLU A 96 10.07 -4.19 -3.10
N ARG A 97 9.23 -3.46 -3.83
CA ARG A 97 9.62 -2.75 -5.06
C ARG A 97 9.43 -1.24 -5.01
N ILE A 98 8.44 -0.77 -4.26
CA ILE A 98 8.04 0.66 -4.29
C ILE A 98 8.57 1.50 -3.12
N GLY A 99 9.49 0.95 -2.33
CA GLY A 99 10.13 1.68 -1.24
C GLY A 99 10.74 0.79 -0.17
N LEU A 100 11.12 1.41 0.95
CA LEU A 100 11.56 0.68 2.13
C LEU A 100 10.37 0.11 2.91
N PRO A 101 10.38 -1.20 3.26
CA PRO A 101 9.32 -1.80 4.08
C PRO A 101 9.14 -1.07 5.40
N LEU A 102 7.88 -0.87 5.79
CA LEU A 102 7.52 -0.28 7.06
C LEU A 102 7.98 -1.17 8.22
N ARG A 103 8.60 -0.54 9.21
CA ARG A 103 8.97 -1.14 10.49
C ARG A 103 8.49 -0.23 11.61
N ARG A 104 7.93 -0.86 12.65
CA ARG A 104 7.39 -0.18 13.83
C ARG A 104 8.09 -0.68 15.08
N GLU A 105 8.67 0.25 15.84
CA GLU A 105 9.27 0.02 17.16
C GLU A 105 8.57 0.94 18.17
N GLY A 106 7.50 0.43 18.79
CA GLY A 106 6.62 1.24 19.62
C GLY A 106 5.93 2.35 18.81
N ARG A 107 6.24 3.62 19.11
CA ARG A 107 5.77 4.81 18.36
C ARG A 107 6.73 5.26 17.26
N LYS A 108 7.92 4.67 17.13
CA LYS A 108 8.86 5.02 16.06
C LYS A 108 8.51 4.24 14.81
N LEU A 109 8.25 4.97 13.74
CA LEU A 109 8.00 4.44 12.39
C LEU A 109 9.23 4.66 11.53
N ARG A 110 9.61 3.64 10.77
CA ARG A 110 10.66 3.69 9.73
C ARG A 110 10.14 3.02 8.48
N GLY A 111 10.55 3.49 7.31
CA GLY A 111 10.10 2.93 6.04
C GLY A 111 10.02 4.02 5.00
N GLU A 112 9.28 3.75 3.92
CA GLU A 112 9.04 4.72 2.87
C GLU A 112 8.24 5.93 3.38
N ARG A 113 8.54 7.11 2.84
CA ARG A 113 8.00 8.38 3.34
C ARG A 113 6.47 8.41 3.33
N TRP A 114 5.84 7.88 2.27
CA TRP A 114 4.38 7.86 2.15
C TRP A 114 3.72 7.05 3.27
N ALA A 115 4.32 5.94 3.69
CA ALA A 115 3.80 5.09 4.74
C ALA A 115 3.98 5.75 6.11
N VAL A 116 5.19 6.25 6.37
CA VAL A 116 5.55 6.85 7.66
C VAL A 116 4.70 8.09 7.94
N GLU A 117 4.51 8.99 6.98
CA GLU A 117 3.74 10.22 7.20
C GLU A 117 2.27 9.93 7.49
N ILE A 118 1.61 9.07 6.69
CA ILE A 118 0.19 8.75 6.87
C ILE A 118 -0.05 8.04 8.21
N LEU A 119 0.78 7.06 8.56
CA LEU A 119 0.63 6.30 9.80
C LEU A 119 1.06 7.10 11.04
N ALA A 120 1.96 8.07 10.91
CA ALA A 120 2.24 9.00 12.00
C ALA A 120 1.00 9.85 12.32
N LEU A 121 0.29 10.33 11.31
CA LEU A 121 -0.96 11.07 11.49
C LEU A 121 -2.06 10.20 12.10
N GLN A 122 -2.14 8.91 11.73
CA GLN A 122 -3.03 7.96 12.41
C GLN A 122 -2.77 7.93 13.92
N LEU A 123 -1.50 7.81 14.34
CA LEU A 123 -1.16 7.76 15.77
C LEU A 123 -1.54 9.06 16.49
N LEU A 124 -1.41 10.21 15.83
CA LEU A 124 -1.83 11.50 16.40
C LEU A 124 -3.35 11.57 16.54
N PHE A 125 -4.12 11.11 15.55
CA PHE A 125 -5.56 11.00 15.67
C PHE A 125 -5.97 10.09 16.83
N GLU A 126 -5.35 8.92 16.93
CA GLU A 126 -5.63 7.98 18.01
C GLU A 126 -5.33 8.57 19.40
N ASP A 127 -4.28 9.37 19.52
CA ASP A 127 -3.93 10.03 20.77
C ASP A 127 -5.00 11.08 21.13
N VAL A 128 -5.37 11.96 20.20
CA VAL A 128 -6.40 12.99 20.44
C VAL A 128 -7.75 12.34 20.72
N LEU A 129 -8.17 11.33 19.96
CA LEU A 129 -9.47 10.66 20.15
C LEU A 129 -9.59 9.88 21.46
N LYS A 130 -8.45 9.54 22.11
CA LYS A 130 -8.43 8.91 23.44
C LYS A 130 -8.58 9.91 24.58
N GLU A 131 -8.45 11.21 24.32
CA GLU A 131 -8.68 12.23 25.32
C GLU A 131 -10.15 12.21 25.79
N ASP A 132 -10.36 12.54 27.06
CA ASP A 132 -11.71 12.58 27.66
C ASP A 132 -12.55 13.69 27.01
N ASP A 133 -11.92 14.82 26.65
CA ASP A 133 -12.53 15.96 25.97
C ASP A 133 -11.64 16.43 24.80
N PRO A 134 -11.68 15.73 23.65
CA PRO A 134 -10.83 16.06 22.52
C PRO A 134 -11.23 17.41 21.91
N ALA A 135 -10.28 18.34 21.85
CA ALA A 135 -10.52 19.66 21.27
C ALA A 135 -10.91 19.54 19.78
N PRO A 136 -12.10 19.99 19.36
CA PRO A 136 -12.55 19.87 17.96
C PRO A 136 -11.65 20.59 16.96
N VAL A 137 -10.99 21.66 17.40
CA VAL A 137 -9.99 22.40 16.61
C VAL A 137 -8.78 21.51 16.28
N SER A 138 -8.24 20.80 17.26
CA SER A 138 -7.07 19.93 17.06
C SER A 138 -7.39 18.77 16.11
N LEU A 139 -8.58 18.18 16.21
CA LEU A 139 -9.04 17.15 15.26
C LEU A 139 -9.22 17.72 13.84
N HIS A 140 -9.66 18.99 13.73
CA HIS A 140 -9.77 19.67 12.46
C HIS A 140 -8.42 19.92 11.78
N GLU A 141 -7.44 20.39 12.55
CA GLU A 141 -6.10 20.64 12.07
C GLU A 141 -5.44 19.34 11.60
N LEU A 142 -5.51 18.28 12.41
CA LEU A 142 -5.03 16.94 12.03
C LEU A 142 -5.73 16.42 10.78
N ALA A 143 -7.03 16.68 10.63
CA ALA A 143 -7.77 16.28 9.44
C ALA A 143 -7.32 17.02 8.18
N GLY A 144 -6.99 18.31 8.30
CA GLY A 144 -6.37 19.07 7.22
C GLY A 144 -4.98 18.55 6.86
N GLU A 145 -4.14 18.25 7.85
CA GLU A 145 -2.80 17.69 7.62
C GLU A 145 -2.86 16.31 6.94
N PHE A 146 -3.78 15.46 7.37
CA PHE A 146 -4.03 14.15 6.77
C PHE A 146 -4.49 14.26 5.32
N GLU A 147 -5.44 15.14 5.02
CA GLU A 147 -5.92 15.40 3.66
C GLU A 147 -4.78 15.86 2.73
N LEU A 148 -3.92 16.78 3.21
CA LEU A 148 -2.74 17.23 2.46
C LEU A 148 -1.72 16.11 2.23
N ALA A 149 -1.44 15.30 3.25
CA ALA A 149 -0.52 14.15 3.12
C ALA A 149 -1.08 13.12 2.15
N TYR A 150 -2.37 12.78 2.27
CA TYR A 150 -3.07 11.85 1.38
C TYR A 150 -2.97 12.31 -0.07
N HIS A 151 -3.38 13.53 -0.40
CA HIS A 151 -3.39 14.00 -1.78
C HIS A 151 -1.99 14.01 -2.40
N ARG A 152 -0.97 14.37 -1.62
CA ARG A 152 0.44 14.33 -2.06
C ARG A 152 0.86 12.90 -2.40
N HIS A 153 0.54 11.93 -1.54
CA HIS A 153 0.96 10.54 -1.70
C HIS A 153 0.13 9.78 -2.74
N LEU A 154 -1.14 10.12 -2.92
CA LEU A 154 -1.94 9.63 -4.04
C LEU A 154 -1.37 10.11 -5.38
N ALA A 155 -1.04 11.41 -5.50
CA ALA A 155 -0.44 11.95 -6.71
C ALA A 155 0.95 11.34 -7.01
N LEU A 156 1.70 10.96 -5.97
CA LEU A 156 2.92 10.17 -6.08
C LEU A 156 2.60 8.78 -6.67
N ALA A 157 1.69 8.03 -6.05
CA ALA A 157 1.33 6.69 -6.50
C ALA A 157 0.84 6.67 -7.96
N ASP A 158 -0.02 7.62 -8.33
CA ASP A 158 -0.50 7.81 -9.70
C ASP A 158 0.63 8.00 -10.71
N ARG A 159 1.56 8.90 -10.38
CA ARG A 159 2.68 9.21 -11.28
C ARG A 159 3.60 8.01 -11.44
N GLU A 160 3.94 7.35 -10.34
CA GLU A 160 4.85 6.20 -10.38
C GLU A 160 4.20 4.97 -11.04
N LEU A 161 2.89 4.75 -10.84
CA LEU A 161 2.14 3.72 -11.53
C LEU A 161 2.19 3.91 -13.06
N ARG A 162 1.93 5.14 -13.54
CA ARG A 162 2.03 5.46 -14.98
C ARG A 162 3.45 5.23 -15.49
N ALA A 163 4.46 5.73 -14.79
CA ALA A 163 5.85 5.57 -15.18
C ALA A 163 6.31 4.10 -15.18
N ALA A 164 5.83 3.29 -14.23
CA ALA A 164 6.09 1.85 -14.18
C ALA A 164 5.42 1.12 -15.35
N GLY A 165 4.17 1.45 -15.66
CA GLY A 165 3.42 0.91 -16.80
C GLY A 165 4.09 1.21 -18.14
N GLU A 166 4.51 2.45 -18.37
CA GLU A 166 5.24 2.83 -19.59
C GLU A 166 6.57 2.07 -19.73
N ARG A 167 7.31 1.90 -18.63
CA ARG A 167 8.57 1.13 -18.63
C ARG A 167 8.31 -0.34 -18.97
N LEU A 168 7.24 -0.93 -18.43
CA LEU A 168 6.84 -2.29 -18.74
C LEU A 168 6.47 -2.43 -20.22
N GLN A 169 5.71 -1.49 -20.79
CA GLN A 169 5.36 -1.50 -22.22
C GLN A 169 6.61 -1.42 -23.10
N ARG A 170 7.57 -0.54 -22.76
CA ARG A 170 8.85 -0.44 -23.49
C ARG A 170 9.66 -1.74 -23.41
N LEU A 171 9.69 -2.41 -22.26
CA LEU A 171 10.36 -3.71 -22.10
C LEU A 171 9.67 -4.79 -22.95
N SER A 172 8.34 -4.84 -22.93
CA SER A 172 7.55 -5.76 -23.75
C SER A 172 7.82 -5.56 -25.24
N ALA A 173 7.78 -4.31 -25.72
CA ALA A 173 8.05 -3.99 -27.12
C ALA A 173 9.46 -4.38 -27.56
N ARG A 174 10.47 -4.25 -26.69
CA ARG A 174 11.86 -4.68 -26.99
C ARG A 174 11.99 -6.20 -27.10
N LEU A 175 11.29 -6.94 -26.25
CA LEU A 175 11.35 -8.40 -26.23
C LEU A 175 10.55 -9.03 -27.38
N LEU A 176 9.42 -8.41 -27.75
CA LEU A 176 8.57 -8.85 -28.86
C LEU A 176 9.05 -8.32 -30.22
N GLY A 177 9.71 -7.17 -30.26
CA GLY A 177 10.21 -6.49 -31.46
C GLY A 177 11.68 -6.74 -31.78
N GLY A 178 12.36 -7.63 -31.05
CA GLY A 178 13.77 -8.00 -31.25
C GLY A 178 14.08 -8.78 -32.54
N THR A 179 13.16 -8.82 -33.50
CA THR A 179 13.39 -9.26 -34.88
C THR A 179 13.07 -8.12 -35.83
N LEU A 180 14.05 -7.25 -36.09
CA LEU A 180 14.26 -6.55 -37.36
C LEU A 180 15.74 -6.16 -37.46
#